data_AF-A0A7L1HZM1-F1
#
_entry.id   AF-A0A7L1HZM1-F1
#
_cell.length_a   1.000
_cell.length_b   1.000
_cell.length_c   1.000
_cell.angle_alpha   90.00
_cell.angle_beta   90.00
_cell.angle_gamma   90.00
#
_symmetry.space_group_name_H-M   'P 1'
#
loop_
_entity.id
_entity.type
_entity.pdbx_description
1 polymer ?
#
loop_
_entity_poly.entity_id
_entity_poly.type
_entity_poly.pdbx_seq_one_letter_code
_entity_poly.pdbx_strand_id
1 'polypeptide(L)'
;GQGLGKREDGIAQAIRVKVKCDTAGVGHDAGEPFSFHWWDHVFNKAAANIAVEAGQDGISVKTLSEQGLRVSNKKPRKAGSADGMLYGRFVKESTKLPAGSESSEEEEEEEKLDLSSARR
;
A
#
# COMPACT_ATOMS: atom_id res chain seq x y z
N GLY A 1 18.17 -41.78 14.88
CA GLY A 1 19.51 -41.89 15.49
C GLY A 1 19.71 -40.75 16.46
N GLN A 2 20.71 -40.83 17.34
CA GLN A 2 20.91 -39.87 18.44
C GLN A 2 21.44 -38.48 18.02
N GLY A 3 21.93 -38.33 16.78
CA GLY A 3 22.47 -37.06 16.29
C GLY A 3 23.87 -37.26 15.72
N LEU A 4 24.32 -36.34 14.86
CA LEU A 4 25.66 -36.40 14.24
C LEU A 4 26.74 -35.83 15.18
N GLY A 5 27.99 -36.27 15.01
CA GLY A 5 29.16 -35.69 15.70
C GLY A 5 29.72 -36.55 16.84
N LYS A 6 30.94 -36.22 17.31
CA LYS A 6 31.71 -37.03 18.28
C LYS A 6 31.01 -37.24 19.63
N ARG A 7 30.14 -36.31 20.01
CA ARG A 7 29.32 -36.35 21.24
C ARG A 7 27.83 -36.62 20.96
N GLU A 8 27.47 -36.89 19.70
CA GLU A 8 26.09 -37.08 19.25
C GLU A 8 25.20 -35.83 19.38
N ASP A 9 25.78 -34.64 19.60
CA ASP A 9 25.03 -33.36 19.77
C ASP A 9 24.35 -32.83 18.50
N GLY A 10 24.53 -33.47 17.35
CA GLY A 10 24.05 -33.00 16.06
C GLY A 10 22.54 -33.19 15.87
N ILE A 11 21.99 -32.50 14.87
CA ILE A 11 20.56 -32.55 14.57
C ILE A 11 20.12 -34.00 14.29
N ALA A 12 19.26 -34.53 15.15
CA ALA A 12 18.75 -35.91 15.05
C ALA A 12 17.55 -36.06 14.10
N GLN A 13 16.89 -34.96 13.74
CA GLN A 13 15.69 -34.95 12.90
C GLN A 13 15.85 -34.01 11.70
N ALA A 14 15.32 -34.38 10.54
CA ALA A 14 15.42 -33.55 9.35
C ALA A 14 14.76 -32.17 9.53
N ILE A 15 15.39 -31.14 8.98
CA ILE A 15 14.81 -29.79 8.95
C ILE A 15 13.58 -29.82 8.04
N ARG A 16 12.45 -29.34 8.57
CA ARG A 16 11.21 -29.22 7.81
C ARG A 16 11.13 -27.81 7.22
N VAL A 17 11.24 -27.74 5.89
CA VAL A 17 11.02 -26.49 5.16
C VAL A 17 9.55 -26.36 4.77
N LYS A 18 9.01 -25.14 4.86
CA LYS A 18 7.69 -24.83 4.31
C LYS A 18 7.89 -24.26 2.91
N VAL A 19 7.33 -24.91 1.91
CA VAL A 19 7.31 -24.39 0.54
C VAL A 19 6.21 -23.34 0.45
N LYS A 20 6.58 -22.17 -0.09
CA LYS A 20 5.66 -21.07 -0.38
C LYS A 20 5.24 -21.19 -1.86
N CYS A 21 3.94 -21.26 -2.12
CA CYS A 21 3.39 -21.36 -3.49
C CYS A 21 2.63 -20.09 -3.93
N ASP A 22 2.58 -19.07 -3.06
CA ASP A 22 1.97 -17.77 -3.33
C ASP A 22 3.02 -16.73 -3.69
N THR A 23 2.62 -15.74 -4.48
CA THR A 23 3.45 -14.61 -4.93
C THR A 23 3.56 -13.49 -3.89
N ALA A 24 2.84 -13.58 -2.77
CA ALA A 24 2.80 -12.53 -1.79
C ALA A 24 4.18 -12.26 -1.17
N GLY A 25 4.46 -11.02 -0.80
CA GLY A 25 5.65 -10.67 -0.01
C GLY A 25 5.58 -11.21 1.43
N VAL A 26 6.71 -11.26 2.12
CA VAL A 26 6.72 -11.43 3.59
C VAL A 26 6.11 -10.19 4.22
N GLY A 27 5.16 -10.36 5.13
CA GLY A 27 4.41 -9.25 5.74
C GLY A 27 3.32 -8.64 4.86
N HIS A 28 2.96 -9.28 3.74
CA HIS A 28 1.80 -8.87 2.94
C HIS A 28 0.50 -9.10 3.72
N ASP A 29 -0.29 -8.04 3.87
CA ASP A 29 -1.65 -8.11 4.42
C ASP A 29 -2.65 -8.27 3.26
N ALA A 30 -3.29 -9.43 3.19
CA ALA A 30 -4.31 -9.74 2.18
C ALA A 30 -5.58 -8.89 2.35
N GLY A 31 -5.78 -8.27 3.52
CA GLY A 31 -6.89 -7.38 3.81
C GLY A 31 -6.66 -5.92 3.38
N GLU A 32 -5.41 -5.52 3.10
CA GLU A 32 -5.06 -4.15 2.69
C GLU A 32 -5.92 -3.63 1.52
N PRO A 33 -6.12 -4.42 0.43
CA PRO A 33 -6.88 -3.94 -0.73
C PRO A 33 -8.36 -3.65 -0.42
N PHE A 34 -8.93 -4.33 0.58
CA PHE A 34 -10.35 -4.21 0.94
C PHE A 34 -10.60 -3.18 2.05
N SER A 35 -9.54 -2.68 2.69
CA SER A 35 -9.63 -1.78 3.84
C SER A 35 -9.76 -0.31 3.47
N PHE A 36 -9.65 0.04 2.19
CA PHE A 36 -9.79 1.42 1.73
C PHE A 36 -11.10 1.67 1.00
N HIS A 37 -11.98 2.42 1.66
CA HIS A 37 -13.21 2.90 1.06
C HIS A 37 -12.96 4.30 0.49
N TRP A 38 -12.62 4.38 -0.81
CA TRP A 38 -12.32 5.65 -1.47
C TRP A 38 -13.46 6.67 -1.34
N TRP A 39 -14.71 6.20 -1.36
CA TRP A 39 -15.90 7.05 -1.24
C TRP A 39 -15.97 7.75 0.11
N ASP A 40 -15.65 7.04 1.20
CA ASP A 40 -15.68 7.55 2.57
C ASP A 40 -14.63 8.64 2.74
N HIS A 41 -13.44 8.43 2.16
CA HIS A 41 -12.38 9.44 2.16
C HIS A 41 -12.80 10.72 1.41
N VAL A 42 -13.43 10.60 0.24
CA VAL A 42 -13.93 11.76 -0.52
C VAL A 42 -15.04 12.49 0.24
N PHE A 43 -15.99 11.74 0.80
CA PHE A 43 -17.09 12.27 1.59
C PHE A 43 -16.58 13.05 2.80
N ASN A 44 -15.73 12.43 3.63
CA ASN A 44 -15.18 13.05 4.84
C ASN A 44 -14.36 14.29 4.50
N LYS A 45 -13.58 14.25 3.42
CA LYS A 45 -12.79 15.40 2.97
C LYS A 45 -13.67 16.53 2.45
N ALA A 46 -14.78 16.22 1.77
CA ALA A 46 -15.73 17.22 1.29
C ALA A 46 -16.51 17.84 2.46
N ALA A 47 -17.00 17.01 3.40
CA ALA A 47 -17.71 17.45 4.59
C ALA A 47 -16.84 18.37 5.46
N ALA A 48 -15.56 18.04 5.65
CA ALA A 48 -14.62 18.87 6.39
C ALA A 48 -14.31 20.22 5.70
N ASN A 49 -14.54 20.34 4.39
CA ASN A 49 -14.32 21.58 3.65
C ASN A 49 -15.51 22.56 3.75
N ILE A 50 -16.65 22.12 4.29
CA ILE A 50 -17.85 22.95 4.40
C ILE A 50 -17.93 23.53 5.82
N ALA A 51 -17.83 24.85 5.95
CA ALA A 51 -18.12 25.57 7.18
C ALA A 51 -19.53 26.16 7.11
N VAL A 52 -20.32 25.92 8.16
CA VAL A 52 -21.67 26.47 8.32
C VAL A 52 -21.64 27.44 9.50
N GLU A 53 -21.90 28.71 9.22
CA GLU A 53 -22.00 29.77 10.23
C GLU A 53 -23.46 30.20 10.35
N ALA A 54 -24.02 30.11 11.56
CA ALA A 54 -25.34 30.64 11.86
C ALA A 54 -25.20 32.11 12.32
N GLY A 55 -25.63 33.04 11.46
CA GLY A 55 -25.67 34.46 11.74
C GLY A 55 -27.05 34.95 12.17
N GLN A 56 -27.15 36.22 12.57
CA GLN A 56 -28.40 36.86 12.96
C GLN A 56 -29.44 36.93 11.81
N ASP A 57 -28.97 36.91 10.56
CA ASP A 57 -29.80 36.95 9.33
C ASP A 57 -29.95 35.58 8.62
N GLY A 58 -29.57 34.47 9.28
CA GLY A 58 -29.75 33.12 8.74
C GLY A 58 -28.46 32.29 8.66
N ILE A 59 -28.49 31.22 7.85
CA ILE A 59 -27.41 30.24 7.74
C ILE A 59 -26.53 30.60 6.53
N SER A 60 -25.23 30.81 6.76
CA SER A 60 -24.23 31.03 5.71
C SER A 60 -23.34 29.81 5.57
N VAL A 61 -23.22 29.28 4.35
CA VAL A 61 -22.35 28.14 4.03
C VAL A 61 -21.14 28.64 3.24
N LYS A 62 -19.94 28.34 3.71
CA LYS A 62 -18.67 28.72 3.08
C LYS A 62 -17.81 27.48 2.87
N THR A 63 -17.12 27.43 1.74
CA THR A 63 -16.06 26.44 1.52
C THR A 63 -14.75 26.98 2.09
N LEU A 64 -14.07 26.19 2.92
CA LEU A 64 -12.85 26.60 3.62
C LEU A 64 -11.62 26.66 2.69
N SER A 65 -11.60 25.87 1.61
CA SER A 65 -10.52 25.86 0.61
C SER A 65 -11.08 25.90 -0.82
N GLU A 66 -10.55 26.81 -1.66
CA GLU A 66 -10.81 26.90 -3.10
C GLU A 66 -9.97 25.91 -3.93
N GLN A 67 -8.92 25.33 -3.35
CA GLN A 67 -8.14 24.29 -4.02
C GLN A 67 -9.01 23.04 -4.17
N GLY A 68 -9.42 22.78 -5.41
CA GLY A 68 -10.27 21.65 -5.78
C GLY A 68 -9.85 20.37 -5.06
N LEU A 69 -10.83 19.72 -4.43
CA LEU A 69 -10.60 18.51 -3.66
C LEU A 69 -9.98 17.46 -4.59
N ARG A 70 -8.68 17.18 -4.46
CA ARG A 70 -8.04 16.11 -5.24
C ARG A 70 -8.70 14.77 -4.87
N VAL A 71 -9.55 14.27 -5.75
CA VAL A 71 -10.25 12.99 -5.66
C VAL A 71 -9.32 11.90 -6.22
N SER A 72 -9.17 10.80 -5.48
CA SER A 72 -8.40 9.64 -5.90
C SER A 72 -9.12 8.38 -5.44
N ASN A 73 -9.29 7.43 -6.37
CA ASN A 73 -9.78 6.09 -6.06
C ASN A 73 -8.71 5.23 -5.37
N LYS A 74 -7.44 5.68 -5.36
CA LYS A 74 -6.31 4.98 -4.74
C LYS A 74 -5.99 5.57 -3.37
N LYS A 75 -5.74 4.70 -2.39
CA LYS A 75 -5.31 5.12 -1.04
C LYS A 75 -4.00 5.90 -1.15
N PRO A 76 -3.89 7.09 -0.52
CA PRO A 76 -2.62 7.80 -0.47
C PRO A 76 -1.59 6.93 0.27
N ARG A 77 -0.61 6.40 -0.47
CA ARG A 77 0.51 5.68 0.13
C ARG A 77 1.47 6.70 0.69
N LYS A 78 1.65 6.68 2.01
CA LYS A 78 2.77 7.38 2.64
C LYS A 78 4.02 6.67 2.15
N ALA A 79 4.81 7.32 1.28
CA ALA A 79 6.12 6.80 0.95
C ALA A 79 6.87 6.69 2.27
N GLY A 80 7.14 5.46 2.72
CA GLY A 80 8.07 5.25 3.82
C GLY A 80 9.36 5.93 3.41
N SER A 81 9.83 6.89 4.19
CA SER A 81 11.11 7.54 3.94
C SER A 81 12.16 6.44 3.83
N ALA A 82 12.75 6.28 2.65
CA ALA A 82 13.81 5.30 2.41
C ALA A 82 15.11 5.64 3.18
N ASP A 83 15.10 6.74 3.93
CA ASP A 83 16.19 7.22 4.76
C ASP A 83 16.40 6.24 5.93
N GLY A 84 17.42 5.39 5.79
CA GLY A 84 17.83 4.41 6.79
C GLY A 84 17.67 2.94 6.42
N MET A 85 17.08 2.59 5.26
CA MET A 85 17.00 1.18 4.82
C MET A 85 18.21 0.78 3.97
N LEU A 86 19.13 0.00 4.56
CA LEU A 86 20.23 -0.65 3.81
C LEU A 86 19.72 -1.63 2.75
N TYR A 87 18.50 -2.14 2.92
CA TYR A 87 17.84 -3.05 2.00
C TYR A 87 16.34 -2.72 1.95
N GLY A 88 15.89 -2.09 0.87
CA GLY A 88 14.52 -1.60 0.73
C GLY A 88 14.07 -1.29 -0.71
N ARG A 89 14.83 -1.72 -1.72
CA ARG A 89 14.57 -1.42 -3.15
C ARG A 89 14.04 -2.64 -3.90
N PHE A 90 13.21 -3.43 -3.23
CA PHE A 90 12.49 -4.50 -3.90
C PHE A 90 11.38 -3.91 -4.76
N VAL A 91 11.32 -4.37 -6.01
CA VAL A 91 10.20 -4.07 -6.90
C VAL A 91 8.96 -4.75 -6.31
N LYS A 92 8.01 -3.95 -5.85
CA LYS A 92 6.70 -4.43 -5.40
C LYS A 92 5.87 -4.73 -6.64
N GLU A 93 5.77 -5.99 -7.02
CA GLU A 93 4.83 -6.43 -8.05
C GLU A 93 3.39 -6.23 -7.55
N SER A 94 2.51 -5.70 -8.41
CA SER A 94 1.08 -5.60 -8.13
C SER A 94 0.41 -6.95 -8.38
N THR A 95 -0.27 -7.49 -7.38
CA THR A 95 -1.03 -8.74 -7.50
C THR A 95 -2.22 -8.52 -8.45
N LYS A 96 -2.13 -9.01 -9.68
CA LYS A 96 -3.30 -9.19 -10.55
C LYS A 96 -4.26 -10.17 -9.88
N LEU A 97 -5.48 -9.71 -9.58
CA LEU A 97 -6.56 -10.57 -9.12
C LEU A 97 -6.89 -11.62 -10.19
N PRO A 98 -7.30 -12.85 -9.80
CA PRO A 98 -7.68 -13.88 -10.76
C PRO A 98 -8.81 -13.37 -11.67
N ALA A 99 -8.64 -13.59 -12.97
CA ALA A 99 -9.53 -13.16 -14.04
C ALA A 99 -10.99 -13.54 -13.72
N GLY A 100 -11.83 -12.53 -13.48
CA GLY A 100 -13.22 -12.70 -13.05
C GLY A 100 -13.87 -11.43 -12.52
N SER A 101 -13.09 -10.40 -12.18
CA SER A 101 -13.57 -9.03 -12.00
C SER A 101 -13.05 -8.18 -13.15
N GLU A 102 -13.87 -8.04 -14.18
CA GLU A 102 -13.69 -7.06 -15.25
C GLU A 102 -13.66 -5.64 -14.68
N SER A 103 -12.46 -5.13 -14.41
CA SER A 103 -12.20 -3.70 -14.37
C SER A 103 -11.25 -3.41 -15.51
N SER A 104 -11.77 -2.73 -16.52
CA SER A 104 -11.02 -2.24 -17.67
C SER A 104 -9.96 -1.27 -17.15
N GLU A 105 -8.75 -1.75 -16.91
CA GLU A 105 -7.60 -0.91 -16.60
C GLU A 105 -6.86 -0.67 -17.92
N GLU A 106 -7.08 0.53 -18.46
CA GLU A 106 -6.30 1.09 -19.56
C GLU A 106 -4.82 1.07 -19.20
N GLU A 107 -4.00 0.66 -20.17
CA GLU A 107 -2.55 0.63 -20.09
C GLU A 107 -2.02 2.05 -19.85
N GLU A 108 -1.75 2.43 -18.60
CA GLU A 108 -0.95 3.61 -18.32
C GLU A 108 0.53 3.24 -18.52
N GLU A 109 1.12 3.76 -19.60
CA GLU A 109 2.57 3.86 -19.78
C GLU A 109 3.16 4.50 -18.53
N GLU A 110 3.75 3.69 -17.65
CA GLU A 110 4.50 4.20 -16.53
C GLU A 110 5.71 4.95 -17.09
N GLU A 111 5.74 6.27 -16.85
CA GLU A 111 6.90 7.09 -17.13
C GLU A 111 8.14 6.41 -16.53
N LYS A 112 8.96 5.88 -17.42
CA LYS A 112 10.24 5.26 -17.14
C LYS A 112 11.11 6.30 -16.45
N LEU A 113 11.05 6.33 -15.12
CA LEU A 113 11.91 7.18 -14.29
C LEU A 113 13.36 6.81 -14.62
N ASP A 114 14.04 7.67 -15.37
CA ASP A 114 15.42 7.47 -15.80
C ASP A 114 16.33 7.58 -14.58
N LEU A 115 16.71 6.42 -14.02
CA LEU A 115 17.61 6.32 -12.88
C LEU A 115 19.10 6.46 -13.27
N SER A 116 19.42 6.91 -14.49
CA SER A 116 20.81 7.05 -14.96
C SER A 116 21.63 8.08 -14.19
N SER A 117 21.02 8.94 -13.37
CA SER A 117 21.73 9.98 -12.61
C SER A 117 22.08 9.60 -11.16
N ALA A 118 21.72 8.41 -10.67
CA ALA A 118 22.10 7.95 -9.34
C ALA A 118 23.56 7.44 -9.32
N ARG A 119 24.52 8.33 -9.61
CA ARG A 119 25.94 8.16 -9.34
C ARG A 119 26.41 9.25 -8.37
N ARG A 120 26.73 8.85 -7.15
CA ARG A 120 28.02 9.04 -6.49
C ARG A 120 28.09 8.17 -5.25
#